data_AF-A0A932WW90-F1
#
_entry.id   AF-A0A932WW90-F1
#
_cell.length_a   1.000
_cell.length_b   1.000
_cell.length_c   1.000
_cell.angle_alpha   90.00
_cell.angle_beta   90.00
_cell.angle_gamma   90.00
#
_symmetry.space_group_name_H-M   'P 1'
#
loop_
_entity.id
_entity.type
_entity.pdbx_description
1 polymer ?
#
loop_
_entity_poly.entity_id
_entity_poly.type
_entity_poly.pdbx_seq_one_letter_code
_entity_poly.pdbx_strand_id
1 'polypeptide(L)'
;MRPLILNALHFRSSEQKYLEEVALHSMGEHLADPLLHIVQDTHNPDKCRLIAGKILGKYAPKSLESHLFSVIRREIDRAYFYFYHGHTIQKQVPEHDLSILRNALLTGYQSIIDFIIQLLGSAGSLEESEILSQTLRSSNRKIRAQAIESLEKTCPPRLFTLLEPLIDERAPEEKLHHYLKSGGIPLNLTQLLDRLSSSASRADQIISLAMKAQLKTPDWRSLLKTKLAGNEEIFHHFATELLESHYA
;
A
#
# COMPACT_ATOMS: atom_id res chain seq x y z
N MET A 1 15.58 17.29 -0.86
CA MET A 1 14.22 16.85 -1.27
C MET A 1 13.82 15.50 -0.69
N ARG A 2 14.62 14.43 -0.87
CA ARG A 2 14.31 13.11 -0.31
C ARG A 2 13.92 13.12 1.18
N PRO A 3 14.63 13.80 2.11
CA PRO A 3 14.21 13.85 3.52
C PRO A 3 12.85 14.54 3.74
N LEU A 4 12.55 15.60 2.99
CA LEU A 4 11.27 16.33 3.09
C LEU A 4 10.09 15.47 2.61
N ILE A 5 10.26 14.75 1.49
CA ILE A 5 9.24 13.84 0.97
C ILE A 5 9.04 12.66 1.94
N LEU A 6 10.11 12.10 2.49
CA LEU A 6 10.01 11.01 3.47
C LEU A 6 9.33 11.47 4.77
N ASN A 7 9.55 12.73 5.18
CA ASN A 7 8.86 13.32 6.32
C ASN A 7 7.39 13.65 6.05
N ALA A 8 6.94 13.65 4.79
CA ALA A 8 5.55 13.94 4.43
C ALA A 8 4.54 12.95 5.02
N LEU A 9 5.00 11.81 5.55
CA LEU A 9 4.20 10.89 6.37
C LEU A 9 3.55 11.57 7.58
N HIS A 10 4.25 12.54 8.16
CA HIS A 10 3.83 13.26 9.36
C HIS A 10 3.03 14.53 9.03
N PHE A 11 2.94 14.88 7.76
CA PHE A 11 2.26 16.10 7.32
C PHE A 11 0.74 15.87 7.21
N ARG A 12 0.00 16.91 7.57
CA ARG A 12 -1.43 17.07 7.28
C ARG A 12 -1.63 17.28 5.78
N SER A 13 -2.87 17.08 5.31
CA SER A 13 -3.19 17.22 3.88
C SER A 13 -2.89 18.63 3.33
N SER A 14 -3.08 19.68 4.15
CA SER A 14 -2.73 21.07 3.78
C SER A 14 -1.22 21.27 3.63
N GLU A 15 -0.42 20.70 4.53
CA GLU A 15 1.04 20.76 4.50
C GLU A 15 1.62 19.97 3.32
N GLN A 16 0.94 18.89 2.91
CA GLN A 16 1.30 18.15 1.70
C GLN A 16 1.04 18.95 0.44
N LYS A 17 -0.13 19.58 0.32
CA LYS A 17 -0.41 20.49 -0.81
C LYS A 17 0.62 21.62 -0.87
N TYR A 18 0.96 22.20 0.27
CA TYR A 18 2.00 23.21 0.35
C TYR A 18 3.38 22.67 -0.08
N LEU A 19 3.76 21.47 0.37
CA LEU A 19 5.00 20.81 -0.08
C LEU A 19 5.01 20.58 -1.59
N GLU A 20 3.89 20.13 -2.17
CA GLU A 20 3.75 19.99 -3.62
C GLU A 20 3.94 21.34 -4.33
N GLU A 21 3.28 22.40 -3.87
CA GLU A 21 3.40 23.75 -4.44
C GLU A 21 4.82 24.32 -4.35
N VAL A 22 5.47 24.20 -3.19
CA VAL A 22 6.87 24.64 -3.01
C VAL A 22 7.80 23.84 -3.91
N ALA A 23 7.60 22.52 -3.99
CA ALA A 23 8.37 21.69 -4.91
C ALA A 23 8.20 22.17 -6.35
N LEU A 24 6.97 22.54 -6.75
CA LEU A 24 6.57 23.02 -8.09
C LEU A 24 7.11 24.41 -8.48
N HIS A 25 7.41 25.26 -7.52
CA HIS A 25 7.90 26.60 -7.80
C HIS A 25 9.41 26.76 -7.66
N SER A 26 10.05 25.94 -6.84
CA SER A 26 11.41 26.22 -6.39
C SER A 26 12.50 25.33 -6.98
N MET A 27 12.17 24.23 -7.66
CA MET A 27 13.14 23.11 -7.71
C MET A 27 13.41 22.43 -9.07
N GLY A 28 12.92 22.93 -10.20
CA GLY A 28 13.43 22.59 -11.55
C GLY A 28 13.47 21.10 -11.97
N GLU A 29 14.02 20.81 -13.17
CA GLU A 29 14.01 19.46 -13.78
C GLU A 29 14.95 18.44 -13.10
N HIS A 30 15.95 18.90 -12.34
CA HIS A 30 16.97 18.05 -11.69
C HIS A 30 16.41 17.15 -10.57
N LEU A 31 15.15 17.34 -10.18
CA LEU A 31 14.46 16.48 -9.22
C LEU A 31 13.79 15.25 -9.84
N ALA A 32 13.72 15.16 -11.17
CA ALA A 32 13.02 14.06 -11.83
C ALA A 32 13.53 12.67 -11.38
N ASP A 33 14.85 12.45 -11.41
CA ASP A 33 15.44 11.14 -11.05
C ASP A 33 15.30 10.82 -9.55
N PRO A 34 15.59 11.75 -8.60
CA PRO A 34 15.32 11.50 -7.19
C PRO A 34 13.84 11.18 -6.89
N LEU A 35 12.91 11.88 -7.53
CA LEU A 35 11.46 11.63 -7.36
C LEU A 35 11.08 10.26 -7.92
N LEU A 36 11.59 9.92 -9.11
CA LEU A 36 11.35 8.63 -9.74
C LEU A 36 11.88 7.49 -8.87
N HIS A 37 13.07 7.63 -8.28
CA HIS A 37 13.61 6.64 -7.34
C HIS A 37 12.69 6.46 -6.14
N ILE A 38 12.11 7.52 -5.59
CA ILE A 38 11.16 7.41 -4.48
C ILE A 38 9.92 6.64 -4.93
N VAL A 39 9.33 6.98 -6.08
CA VAL A 39 8.12 6.31 -6.63
C VAL A 39 8.36 4.80 -6.84
N GLN A 40 9.54 4.42 -7.34
CA GLN A 40 9.85 3.03 -7.70
C GLN A 40 10.20 2.12 -6.51
N ASP A 41 10.68 2.68 -5.42
CA ASP A 41 11.18 1.93 -4.28
C ASP A 41 10.06 1.63 -3.26
N THR A 42 9.67 0.35 -3.18
CA THR A 42 8.60 -0.16 -2.32
C THR A 42 8.95 -0.15 -0.83
N HIS A 43 10.19 0.16 -0.47
CA HIS A 43 10.58 0.40 0.92
C HIS A 43 10.19 1.80 1.39
N ASN A 44 9.83 2.70 0.46
CA ASN A 44 9.24 3.97 0.82
C ASN A 44 7.73 3.79 1.09
N PRO A 45 7.18 4.45 2.11
CA PRO A 45 5.75 4.40 2.36
C PRO A 45 4.93 4.95 1.19
N ASP A 46 3.80 4.30 0.90
CA ASP A 46 2.98 4.59 -0.29
C ASP A 46 2.55 6.07 -0.35
N LYS A 47 2.32 6.72 0.79
CA LYS A 47 2.02 8.16 0.87
C LYS A 47 3.16 9.04 0.31
N CYS A 48 4.41 8.75 0.67
CA CYS A 48 5.59 9.45 0.14
C CYS A 48 5.74 9.22 -1.37
N ARG A 49 5.50 7.98 -1.80
CA ARG A 49 5.56 7.58 -3.20
C ARG A 49 4.50 8.29 -4.03
N LEU A 50 3.29 8.46 -3.50
CA LEU A 50 2.22 9.23 -4.15
C LEU A 50 2.57 10.71 -4.27
N ILE A 51 3.08 11.34 -3.22
CA ILE A 51 3.51 12.75 -3.28
C ILE A 51 4.61 12.92 -4.32
N ALA A 52 5.61 12.03 -4.32
CA ALA A 52 6.66 12.04 -5.33
C ALA A 52 6.08 11.86 -6.75
N GLY A 53 5.10 10.96 -6.92
CA GLY A 53 4.39 10.74 -8.18
C GLY A 53 3.60 11.96 -8.64
N LYS A 54 2.89 12.65 -7.74
CA LYS A 54 2.14 13.89 -8.03
C LYS A 54 3.05 15.02 -8.48
N ILE A 55 4.18 15.20 -7.81
CA ILE A 55 5.20 16.20 -8.18
C ILE A 55 5.82 15.82 -9.53
N LEU A 56 6.22 14.56 -9.71
CA LEU A 56 6.85 14.08 -10.93
C LEU A 56 5.91 14.15 -12.14
N GLY A 57 4.63 13.81 -11.98
CA GLY A 57 3.63 13.87 -13.04
C GLY A 57 3.39 15.28 -13.57
N LYS A 58 3.56 16.31 -12.73
CA LYS A 58 3.48 17.72 -13.14
C LYS A 58 4.75 18.21 -13.82
N TYR A 59 5.93 17.76 -13.35
CA TYR A 59 7.23 18.26 -13.83
C TYR A 59 7.83 17.50 -15.00
N ALA A 60 7.80 16.18 -14.92
CA ALA A 60 8.39 15.28 -15.90
C ALA A 60 7.41 14.13 -16.20
N PRO A 61 6.21 14.44 -16.75
CA PRO A 61 5.16 13.44 -17.01
C PRO A 61 5.67 12.28 -17.86
N LYS A 62 6.48 12.55 -18.89
CA LYS A 62 7.10 11.53 -19.75
C LYS A 62 8.02 10.57 -18.98
N SER A 63 8.72 11.07 -17.96
CA SER A 63 9.58 10.25 -17.10
C SER A 63 8.74 9.31 -16.23
N LEU A 64 7.65 9.81 -15.63
CA LEU A 64 6.71 8.98 -14.88
C LEU A 64 6.03 7.94 -15.79
N GLU A 65 5.51 8.36 -16.94
CA GLU A 65 4.77 7.52 -17.89
C GLU A 65 5.64 6.34 -18.39
N SER A 66 6.89 6.61 -18.77
CA SER A 66 7.82 5.57 -19.25
C SER A 66 8.14 4.50 -18.20
N HIS A 67 7.99 4.78 -16.91
CA HIS A 67 8.24 3.84 -15.83
C HIS A 67 6.97 3.29 -15.18
N LEU A 68 5.81 3.88 -15.47
CA LEU A 68 4.52 3.61 -14.84
C LEU A 68 4.17 2.13 -14.89
N PHE A 69 4.33 1.50 -16.06
CA PHE A 69 4.06 0.06 -16.22
C PHE A 69 4.86 -0.81 -15.24
N SER A 70 6.15 -0.51 -15.06
CA SER A 70 7.01 -1.30 -14.18
C SER A 70 6.67 -1.10 -12.69
N VAL A 71 6.19 0.09 -12.33
CA VAL A 71 5.76 0.41 -10.96
C VAL A 71 4.43 -0.28 -10.69
N ILE A 72 3.42 -0.06 -11.53
CA ILE A 72 2.09 -0.65 -11.35
C ILE A 72 2.14 -2.18 -11.35
N ARG A 73 2.96 -2.80 -12.20
CA ARG A 73 3.13 -4.26 -12.19
C ARG A 73 3.62 -4.78 -10.82
N ARG A 74 4.61 -4.12 -10.21
CA ARG A 74 5.10 -4.50 -8.87
C ARG A 74 4.02 -4.33 -7.81
N GLU A 75 3.20 -3.28 -7.92
CA GLU A 75 2.08 -3.06 -7.01
C GLU A 75 0.97 -4.09 -7.18
N ILE A 76 0.69 -4.52 -8.39
CA ILE A 76 -0.25 -5.61 -8.66
C ILE A 76 0.21 -6.91 -7.98
N ASP A 77 1.50 -7.24 -8.07
CA ASP A 77 2.08 -8.39 -7.36
C ASP A 77 1.94 -8.23 -5.83
N ARG A 78 2.17 -7.02 -5.30
CA ARG A 78 1.92 -6.71 -3.87
C ARG A 78 0.44 -6.91 -3.52
N ALA A 79 -0.49 -6.42 -4.34
CA ALA A 79 -1.92 -6.56 -4.10
C ALA A 79 -2.33 -8.04 -4.01
N TYR A 80 -1.87 -8.86 -4.97
CA TYR A 80 -2.10 -10.31 -4.92
C TYR A 80 -1.51 -10.97 -3.67
N PHE A 81 -0.35 -10.54 -3.19
CA PHE A 81 0.20 -11.02 -1.92
C PHE A 81 -0.77 -10.78 -0.75
N TYR A 82 -1.27 -9.54 -0.57
CA TYR A 82 -2.21 -9.25 0.50
C TYR A 82 -3.54 -9.98 0.33
N PHE A 83 -4.06 -10.03 -0.90
CA PHE A 83 -5.30 -10.74 -1.20
C PHE A 83 -5.19 -12.23 -0.86
N TYR A 84 -4.11 -12.88 -1.32
CA TYR A 84 -3.87 -14.30 -1.09
C TYR A 84 -3.83 -14.60 0.40
N HIS A 85 -2.93 -13.95 1.13
CA HIS A 85 -2.75 -14.21 2.55
C HIS A 85 -3.99 -13.85 3.38
N GLY A 86 -4.72 -12.78 3.03
CA GLY A 86 -5.98 -12.45 3.68
C GLY A 86 -7.02 -13.57 3.56
N HIS A 87 -7.11 -14.24 2.41
CA HIS A 87 -8.12 -15.29 2.20
C HIS A 87 -7.68 -16.69 2.66
N THR A 88 -6.39 -16.92 2.88
CA THR A 88 -5.87 -18.26 3.18
C THR A 88 -5.37 -18.44 4.61
N ILE A 89 -4.87 -17.39 5.27
CA ILE A 89 -4.10 -17.54 6.52
C ILE A 89 -4.90 -18.19 7.66
N GLN A 90 -6.18 -17.82 7.81
CA GLN A 90 -7.05 -18.39 8.85
C GLN A 90 -7.25 -19.91 8.67
N LYS A 91 -7.30 -20.39 7.42
CA LYS A 91 -7.46 -21.82 7.12
C LYS A 91 -6.18 -22.61 7.40
N GLN A 92 -5.03 -21.94 7.34
CA GLN A 92 -3.73 -22.54 7.63
C GLN A 92 -3.47 -22.69 9.13
N VAL A 93 -4.13 -21.87 9.95
CA VAL A 93 -3.95 -21.80 11.42
C VAL A 93 -5.33 -21.73 12.10
N PRO A 94 -6.16 -22.79 11.99
CA PRO A 94 -7.55 -22.78 12.46
C PRO A 94 -7.68 -22.66 13.99
N GLU A 95 -6.64 -22.99 14.75
CA GLU A 95 -6.59 -22.96 16.20
C GLU A 95 -6.47 -21.56 16.81
N HIS A 96 -6.13 -20.55 15.99
CA HIS A 96 -5.98 -19.17 16.42
C HIS A 96 -6.99 -18.27 15.72
N ASP A 97 -7.58 -17.32 16.45
CA ASP A 97 -8.36 -16.25 15.83
C ASP A 97 -7.41 -15.24 15.18
N LEU A 98 -7.39 -15.25 13.84
CA LEU A 98 -6.58 -14.35 13.02
C LEU A 98 -7.45 -13.30 12.32
N SER A 99 -8.67 -13.04 12.80
CA SER A 99 -9.62 -12.11 12.18
C SER A 99 -9.04 -10.71 11.99
N ILE A 100 -8.31 -10.18 12.97
CA ILE A 100 -7.67 -8.86 12.87
C ILE A 100 -6.55 -8.87 11.80
N LEU A 101 -5.70 -9.89 11.78
CA LEU A 101 -4.65 -10.04 10.75
C LEU A 101 -5.25 -10.15 9.36
N ARG A 102 -6.29 -10.98 9.20
CA ARG A 102 -7.03 -11.12 7.94
C ARG A 102 -7.57 -9.77 7.48
N ASN A 103 -8.25 -9.05 8.36
CA ASN A 103 -8.84 -7.76 8.01
C ASN A 103 -7.74 -6.75 7.62
N ALA A 104 -6.64 -6.70 8.36
CA ALA A 104 -5.50 -5.84 8.03
C ALA A 104 -4.91 -6.17 6.66
N LEU A 105 -4.75 -7.45 6.31
CA LEU A 105 -4.28 -7.87 4.99
C LEU A 105 -5.24 -7.43 3.89
N LEU A 106 -6.55 -7.59 4.07
CA LEU A 106 -7.55 -7.14 3.09
C LEU A 106 -7.63 -5.61 2.99
N THR A 107 -7.38 -4.88 4.07
CA THR A 107 -7.21 -3.43 4.05
C THR A 107 -5.92 -3.03 3.30
N GLY A 108 -4.83 -3.77 3.48
CA GLY A 108 -3.59 -3.58 2.73
C GLY A 108 -3.77 -3.80 1.23
N TYR A 109 -4.54 -4.83 0.86
CA TYR A 109 -4.98 -5.07 -0.52
C TYR A 109 -5.68 -3.84 -1.10
N GLN A 110 -6.70 -3.33 -0.42
CA GLN A 110 -7.43 -2.14 -0.88
C GLN A 110 -6.49 -0.93 -0.99
N SER A 111 -5.65 -0.70 0.02
CA SER A 111 -4.71 0.42 0.05
C SER A 111 -3.76 0.44 -1.15
N ILE A 112 -3.36 -0.72 -1.67
CA ILE A 112 -2.54 -0.80 -2.88
C ILE A 112 -3.36 -0.47 -4.14
N ILE A 113 -4.63 -0.87 -4.20
CA ILE A 113 -5.52 -0.46 -5.28
C ILE A 113 -5.69 1.07 -5.26
N ASP A 114 -5.89 1.70 -4.10
CA ASP A 114 -5.89 3.17 -3.98
C ASP A 114 -4.59 3.76 -4.55
N PHE A 115 -3.45 3.23 -4.12
CA PHE A 115 -2.14 3.70 -4.56
C PHE A 115 -2.02 3.64 -6.09
N ILE A 116 -2.39 2.52 -6.71
CA ILE A 116 -2.35 2.34 -8.17
C ILE A 116 -3.22 3.39 -8.85
N ILE A 117 -4.48 3.54 -8.44
CA ILE A 117 -5.43 4.48 -9.08
C ILE A 117 -4.93 5.93 -8.94
N GLN A 118 -4.43 6.31 -7.76
CA GLN A 118 -3.90 7.65 -7.50
C GLN A 118 -2.63 7.94 -8.32
N LEU A 119 -1.76 6.95 -8.48
CA LEU A 119 -0.54 7.10 -9.27
C LEU A 119 -0.85 7.21 -10.76
N LEU A 120 -1.81 6.44 -11.26
CA LEU A 120 -2.33 6.57 -12.63
C LEU A 120 -2.91 7.96 -12.88
N GLY A 121 -3.66 8.51 -11.91
CA GLY A 121 -4.14 9.88 -11.98
C GLY A 121 -3.01 10.91 -11.98
N SER A 122 -1.98 10.69 -11.17
CA SER A 122 -0.78 11.55 -11.15
C SER A 122 -0.02 11.54 -12.47
N ALA A 123 -0.03 10.42 -13.20
CA ALA A 123 0.55 10.30 -14.53
C ALA A 123 -0.32 10.89 -15.65
N GLY A 124 -1.47 11.48 -15.33
CA GLY A 124 -2.43 12.00 -16.30
C GLY A 124 -3.23 10.92 -17.03
N SER A 125 -3.13 9.66 -16.60
CA SER A 125 -3.90 8.56 -17.20
C SER A 125 -5.35 8.52 -16.73
N LEU A 126 -5.67 9.11 -15.57
CA LEU A 126 -7.00 9.09 -14.98
C LEU A 126 -7.41 10.46 -14.45
N GLU A 127 -8.51 10.99 -14.95
CA GLU A 127 -9.17 12.15 -14.34
C GLU A 127 -9.86 11.73 -13.04
N GLU A 128 -9.92 12.64 -12.06
CA GLU A 128 -10.65 12.44 -10.81
C GLU A 128 -10.32 11.13 -10.04
N SER A 129 -9.04 10.70 -10.10
CA SER A 129 -8.58 9.44 -9.49
C SER A 129 -8.97 9.24 -8.01
N GLU A 130 -9.12 10.31 -7.23
CA GLU A 130 -9.64 10.26 -5.85
C GLU A 130 -11.08 9.75 -5.78
N ILE A 131 -11.96 10.30 -6.62
CA ILE A 131 -13.37 9.90 -6.71
C ILE A 131 -13.46 8.48 -7.28
N LEU A 132 -12.68 8.18 -8.30
CA LEU A 132 -12.65 6.84 -8.91
C LEU A 132 -12.27 5.76 -7.90
N SER A 133 -11.21 6.00 -7.11
CA SER A 133 -10.78 5.08 -6.04
C SER A 133 -11.88 4.81 -5.02
N GLN A 134 -12.64 5.83 -4.61
CA GLN A 134 -13.76 5.65 -3.67
C GLN A 134 -14.92 4.87 -4.32
N THR A 135 -15.21 5.18 -5.57
CA THR A 135 -16.32 4.60 -6.34
C THR A 135 -16.11 3.10 -6.57
N LEU A 136 -14.86 2.67 -6.79
CA LEU A 136 -14.48 1.26 -6.89
C LEU A 136 -14.77 0.45 -5.61
N ARG A 137 -14.81 1.10 -4.44
CA ARG A 137 -15.15 0.46 -3.15
C ARG A 137 -16.64 0.47 -2.81
N SER A 138 -17.46 1.14 -3.62
CA SER A 138 -18.90 1.25 -3.36
C SER A 138 -19.50 -0.15 -3.19
N SER A 139 -20.43 -0.35 -2.26
CA SER A 139 -21.18 -1.61 -2.13
C SER A 139 -22.21 -1.79 -3.26
N ASN A 140 -22.51 -0.73 -4.01
CA ASN A 140 -23.41 -0.76 -5.14
C ASN A 140 -22.71 -1.26 -6.42
N ARG A 141 -23.14 -2.43 -6.92
CA ARG A 141 -22.59 -3.08 -8.11
C ARG A 141 -22.64 -2.23 -9.37
N LYS A 142 -23.71 -1.45 -9.57
CA LYS A 142 -23.85 -0.57 -10.73
C LYS A 142 -22.83 0.56 -10.69
N ILE A 143 -22.66 1.18 -9.52
CA ILE A 143 -21.68 2.26 -9.31
C ILE A 143 -20.25 1.74 -9.54
N ARG A 144 -19.93 0.55 -9.01
CA ARG A 144 -18.63 -0.08 -9.27
C ARG A 144 -18.41 -0.38 -10.75
N ALA A 145 -19.39 -0.97 -11.44
CA ALA A 145 -19.28 -1.30 -12.85
C ALA A 145 -19.01 -0.04 -13.70
N GLN A 146 -19.67 1.07 -13.39
CA GLN A 146 -19.41 2.37 -14.03
C GLN A 146 -17.98 2.87 -13.77
N ALA A 147 -17.46 2.70 -12.55
CA ALA A 147 -16.07 3.05 -12.26
C ALA A 147 -15.08 2.17 -13.05
N ILE A 148 -15.34 0.87 -13.16
CA ILE A 148 -14.50 -0.05 -13.96
C ILE A 148 -14.55 0.35 -15.44
N GLU A 149 -15.72 0.67 -15.99
CA GLU A 149 -15.87 1.14 -17.37
C GLU A 149 -15.13 2.47 -17.61
N SER A 150 -15.22 3.42 -16.70
CA SER A 150 -14.47 4.67 -16.77
C SER A 150 -12.97 4.41 -16.76
N LEU A 151 -12.51 3.47 -15.93
CA LEU A 151 -11.11 3.07 -15.87
C LEU A 151 -10.66 2.39 -17.17
N GLU A 152 -11.48 1.52 -17.75
CA GLU A 152 -11.19 0.86 -19.04
C GLU A 152 -10.99 1.87 -20.18
N LYS A 153 -11.80 2.94 -20.20
CA LYS A 153 -11.75 3.99 -21.23
C LYS A 153 -10.55 4.91 -21.12
N THR A 154 -10.03 5.12 -19.91
CA THR A 154 -9.00 6.14 -19.63
C THR A 154 -7.62 5.54 -19.36
N CYS A 155 -7.57 4.35 -18.76
CA CYS A 155 -6.33 3.65 -18.47
C CYS A 155 -5.71 3.04 -19.74
N PRO A 156 -4.38 3.08 -19.93
CA PRO A 156 -3.72 2.36 -21.01
C PRO A 156 -4.12 0.88 -21.04
N PRO A 157 -4.50 0.30 -22.20
CA PRO A 157 -5.07 -1.05 -22.26
C PRO A 157 -4.22 -2.12 -21.57
N ARG A 158 -2.90 -2.06 -21.73
CA ARG A 158 -1.96 -2.99 -21.09
C ARG A 158 -1.98 -2.92 -19.56
N LEU A 159 -2.22 -1.75 -18.99
CA LEU A 159 -2.33 -1.56 -17.54
C LEU A 159 -3.71 -2.00 -17.05
N PHE A 160 -4.77 -1.67 -17.80
CA PHE A 160 -6.11 -2.12 -17.47
C PHE A 160 -6.21 -3.65 -17.44
N THR A 161 -5.66 -4.37 -18.42
CA THR A 161 -5.64 -5.84 -18.44
C THR A 161 -4.99 -6.46 -17.19
N LEU A 162 -4.00 -5.78 -16.60
CA LEU A 162 -3.37 -6.25 -15.37
C LEU A 162 -4.20 -5.92 -14.12
N LEU A 163 -4.87 -4.77 -14.11
CA LEU A 163 -5.59 -4.24 -12.95
C LEU A 163 -7.02 -4.77 -12.83
N GLU A 164 -7.70 -4.98 -13.96
CA GLU A 164 -9.09 -5.44 -14.03
C GLU A 164 -9.35 -6.68 -13.15
N PRO A 165 -8.53 -7.76 -13.17
CA PRO A 165 -8.78 -8.93 -12.33
C PRO A 165 -8.77 -8.64 -10.83
N LEU A 166 -8.12 -7.55 -10.39
CA LEU A 166 -8.11 -7.15 -8.99
C LEU A 166 -9.39 -6.39 -8.63
N ILE A 167 -9.80 -5.43 -9.45
CA ILE A 167 -10.92 -4.53 -9.14
C ILE A 167 -12.29 -5.10 -9.49
N ASP A 168 -12.36 -6.09 -10.39
CA ASP A 168 -13.60 -6.74 -10.78
C ASP A 168 -14.02 -7.85 -9.80
N GLU A 169 -15.31 -8.20 -9.83
CA GLU A 169 -15.96 -9.22 -9.00
C GLU A 169 -15.68 -10.66 -9.49
N ARG A 170 -14.43 -10.93 -9.84
CA ARG A 170 -14.01 -12.30 -10.17
C ARG A 170 -14.04 -13.19 -8.93
N ALA A 171 -14.26 -14.48 -9.16
CA ALA A 171 -14.23 -15.49 -8.12
C ALA A 171 -12.89 -15.41 -7.36
N PRO A 172 -12.89 -15.42 -6.00
CA PRO A 172 -11.66 -15.35 -5.21
C PRO A 172 -10.62 -16.40 -5.63
N GLU A 173 -11.07 -17.59 -6.02
CA GLU A 173 -10.25 -18.72 -6.46
C GLU A 173 -9.35 -18.36 -7.65
N GLU A 174 -9.84 -17.55 -8.60
CA GLU A 174 -9.05 -17.09 -9.75
C GLU A 174 -7.90 -16.19 -9.30
N LYS A 175 -8.17 -15.28 -8.36
CA LYS A 175 -7.16 -14.35 -7.83
C LYS A 175 -6.11 -15.11 -7.01
N LEU A 176 -6.55 -16.12 -6.24
CA LEU A 176 -5.65 -17.01 -5.50
C LEU A 176 -4.75 -17.83 -6.43
N HIS A 177 -5.35 -18.40 -7.49
CA HIS A 177 -4.60 -19.17 -8.48
C HIS A 177 -3.59 -18.30 -9.22
N HIS A 178 -3.96 -17.05 -9.54
CA HIS A 178 -3.06 -16.10 -10.17
C HIS A 178 -1.79 -15.87 -9.34
N TYR A 179 -1.93 -15.61 -8.03
CA TYR A 179 -0.78 -15.41 -7.13
C TYR A 179 0.20 -16.58 -7.18
N LEU A 180 -0.29 -17.82 -7.14
CA LEU A 180 0.57 -19.01 -7.21
C LEU A 180 1.24 -19.15 -8.58
N LYS A 181 0.47 -18.95 -9.66
CA LYS A 181 0.96 -19.07 -11.03
C LYS A 181 2.01 -18.01 -11.39
N SER A 182 1.92 -16.81 -10.80
CA SER A 182 2.89 -15.73 -11.01
C SER A 182 4.17 -15.89 -10.20
N GLY A 183 4.34 -17.00 -9.47
CA GLY A 183 5.51 -17.28 -8.64
C GLY A 183 5.39 -16.78 -7.20
N GLY A 184 4.19 -16.39 -6.77
CA GLY A 184 3.90 -16.05 -5.38
C GLY A 184 4.19 -17.23 -4.46
N ILE A 185 4.88 -16.95 -3.36
CA ILE A 185 5.30 -17.96 -2.38
C ILE A 185 4.29 -17.95 -1.22
N PRO A 186 3.59 -19.04 -0.93
CA PRO A 186 2.77 -19.18 0.26
C PRO A 186 3.65 -19.17 1.51
N LEU A 187 3.58 -18.08 2.26
CA LEU A 187 4.17 -17.96 3.60
C LEU A 187 3.26 -18.59 4.66
N ASN A 188 3.89 -19.26 5.63
CA ASN A 188 3.23 -19.62 6.88
C ASN A 188 3.07 -18.39 7.79
N LEU A 189 2.38 -18.54 8.93
CA LEU A 189 2.09 -17.42 9.84
C LEU A 189 3.35 -16.70 10.32
N THR A 190 4.37 -17.42 10.79
CA THR A 190 5.62 -16.80 11.26
C THR A 190 6.30 -16.01 10.15
N GLN A 191 6.47 -16.60 8.97
CA GLN A 191 7.08 -15.96 7.81
C GLN A 191 6.29 -14.73 7.35
N LEU A 192 4.96 -14.79 7.41
CA LEU A 192 4.09 -13.66 7.07
C LEU A 192 4.27 -12.53 8.07
N LEU A 193 4.24 -12.81 9.38
CA LEU A 193 4.44 -11.80 10.42
C LEU A 193 5.84 -11.17 10.31
N ASP A 194 6.88 -11.96 10.03
CA ASP A 194 8.23 -11.45 9.80
C ASP A 194 8.26 -10.50 8.60
N ARG A 195 7.66 -10.89 7.48
CA ARG A 195 7.57 -10.03 6.29
C ARG A 195 6.84 -8.71 6.59
N LEU A 196 5.70 -8.77 7.29
CA LEU A 196 4.95 -7.57 7.68
C LEU A 196 5.75 -6.67 8.64
N SER A 197 6.55 -7.24 9.54
CA SER A 197 7.39 -6.46 10.47
C SER A 197 8.49 -5.63 9.79
N SER A 198 8.91 -6.09 8.60
CA SER A 198 9.91 -5.44 7.73
C SER A 198 9.31 -4.54 6.65
N SER A 199 7.98 -4.49 6.54
CA SER A 199 7.25 -3.70 5.54
C SER A 199 7.43 -2.19 5.75
N ALA A 200 7.34 -1.40 4.68
CA ALA A 200 7.28 0.07 4.76
C ALA A 200 5.95 0.58 5.36
N SER A 201 4.92 -0.25 5.38
CA SER A 201 3.62 0.08 5.96
C SER A 201 3.67 0.03 7.48
N ARG A 202 3.39 1.15 8.14
CA ARG A 202 3.25 1.20 9.61
C ARG A 202 2.13 0.29 10.10
N ALA A 203 1.03 0.20 9.36
CA ALA A 203 -0.08 -0.69 9.70
C ALA A 203 0.37 -2.16 9.72
N ASP A 204 1.20 -2.59 8.76
CA ASP A 204 1.75 -3.94 8.70
C ASP A 204 2.68 -4.23 9.89
N GLN A 205 3.52 -3.25 10.23
CA GLN A 205 4.44 -3.38 11.36
C GLN A 205 3.67 -3.49 12.69
N ILE A 206 2.62 -2.67 12.88
CA ILE A 206 1.76 -2.69 14.06
C ILE A 206 1.01 -4.02 14.15
N ILE A 207 0.33 -4.46 13.08
CA ILE A 207 -0.43 -5.72 13.12
C ILE A 207 0.50 -6.91 13.34
N SER A 208 1.70 -6.92 12.72
CA SER A 208 2.69 -7.95 12.96
C SER A 208 3.05 -8.04 14.44
N LEU A 209 3.37 -6.90 15.05
CA LEU A 209 3.75 -6.83 16.45
C LEU A 209 2.60 -7.20 17.40
N ALA A 210 1.38 -6.75 17.12
CA ALA A 210 0.18 -7.13 17.87
C ALA A 210 -0.06 -8.65 17.83
N MET A 211 0.02 -9.27 16.65
CA MET A 211 -0.15 -10.71 16.49
C MET A 211 0.97 -11.50 17.17
N LYS A 212 2.21 -11.05 17.03
CA LYS A 212 3.36 -11.66 17.72
C LYS A 212 3.22 -11.60 19.24
N ALA A 213 2.69 -10.51 19.79
CA ALA A 213 2.41 -10.37 21.21
C ALA A 213 1.26 -11.28 21.66
N GLN A 214 0.14 -11.30 20.92
CA GLN A 214 -1.02 -12.17 21.19
C GLN A 214 -0.64 -13.66 21.18
N LEU A 215 0.19 -14.06 20.21
CA LEU A 215 0.69 -15.43 20.06
C LEU A 215 1.89 -15.74 20.98
N LYS A 216 2.35 -14.75 21.77
CA LYS A 216 3.48 -14.85 22.69
C LYS A 216 4.77 -15.35 22.03
N THR A 217 5.10 -14.86 20.83
CA THR A 217 6.35 -15.24 20.16
C THR A 217 7.57 -14.77 20.97
N PRO A 218 8.71 -15.50 20.97
CA PRO A 218 9.83 -15.16 21.85
C PRO A 218 10.43 -13.75 21.60
N ASP A 219 10.32 -13.25 20.37
CA ASP A 219 10.97 -12.05 19.87
C ASP A 219 10.14 -10.75 20.00
N TRP A 220 8.83 -10.82 20.29
CA TRP A 220 7.93 -9.65 20.17
C TRP A 220 8.35 -8.47 21.05
N ARG A 221 8.85 -8.72 22.26
CA ARG A 221 9.34 -7.66 23.18
C ARG A 221 10.58 -6.97 22.65
N SER A 222 11.49 -7.71 22.02
CA SER A 222 12.71 -7.14 21.43
C SER A 222 12.39 -6.27 20.22
N LEU A 223 11.42 -6.70 19.40
CA LEU A 223 10.91 -5.94 18.27
C LEU A 223 10.23 -4.65 18.73
N LEU A 224 9.37 -4.71 19.76
CA LEU A 224 8.73 -3.54 20.35
C LEU A 224 9.77 -2.50 20.80
N LYS A 225 10.80 -2.92 21.54
CA LYS A 225 11.88 -2.03 21.99
C LYS A 225 12.62 -1.38 20.83
N THR A 226 12.88 -2.14 19.77
CA THR A 226 13.55 -1.63 18.56
C THR A 226 12.70 -0.56 17.87
N LYS A 227 11.37 -0.77 17.78
CA LYS A 227 10.46 0.21 17.18
C LYS A 227 10.31 1.48 18.04
N LEU A 228 10.30 1.34 19.36
CA LEU A 228 10.26 2.47 20.29
C LEU A 228 11.53 3.34 20.26
N ALA A 229 12.69 2.75 19.96
CA ALA A 229 13.92 3.52 19.77
C ALA A 229 13.89 4.44 18.53
N GLY A 230 12.96 4.20 17.60
CA GLY A 230 12.78 4.98 16.37
C GLY A 230 12.11 6.35 16.55
N ASN A 231 11.72 6.73 17.78
CA ASN A 231 11.08 8.02 18.10
C ASN A 231 9.76 8.29 17.33
N GLU A 232 9.07 7.23 16.90
CA GLU A 232 7.80 7.35 16.19
C GLU A 232 6.61 7.35 17.17
N GLU A 233 5.92 8.49 17.30
CA GLU A 233 4.82 8.71 18.24
C GLU A 233 3.71 7.63 18.18
N ILE A 234 3.38 7.16 16.98
CA ILE A 234 2.37 6.10 16.79
C ILE A 234 2.77 4.78 17.47
N PHE A 235 4.06 4.43 17.48
CA PHE A 235 4.55 3.23 18.15
C PHE A 235 4.62 3.42 19.66
N HIS A 236 4.84 4.64 20.15
CA HIS A 236 4.75 4.94 21.59
C HIS A 236 3.33 4.76 22.11
N HIS A 237 2.33 5.33 21.42
CA HIS A 237 0.93 5.16 21.82
C HIS A 237 0.49 3.69 21.78
N PHE A 238 0.79 3.00 20.67
CA PHE A 238 0.50 1.58 20.53
C PHE A 238 1.18 0.71 21.59
N ALA A 239 2.45 1.01 21.93
CA ALA A 239 3.17 0.26 22.95
C ALA A 239 2.52 0.35 24.33
N THR A 240 2.02 1.53 24.69
CA THR A 240 1.32 1.73 25.97
C THR A 240 0.07 0.85 26.03
N GLU A 241 -0.79 0.89 25.00
CA GLU A 241 -2.01 0.07 24.93
C GLU A 241 -1.70 -1.44 24.92
N LEU A 242 -0.66 -1.84 24.18
CA LEU A 242 -0.25 -3.24 24.10
C LEU A 242 0.28 -3.77 25.44
N LEU A 243 1.02 -2.95 26.20
CA LEU A 243 1.51 -3.35 27.51
C LEU A 243 0.37 -3.40 28.53
N GLU A 244 -0.51 -2.40 28.54
CA GLU A 244 -1.67 -2.37 29.46
C GLU A 244 -2.58 -3.59 29.28
N SER A 245 -2.84 -4.01 28.04
CA SER A 245 -3.66 -5.19 27.72
C SER A 245 -3.01 -6.54 28.07
N HIS A 246 -1.69 -6.58 28.30
CA HIS A 246 -0.96 -7.81 28.69
C HIS A 246 -0.57 -7.85 30.17
N TYR A 247 -0.74 -6.75 30.92
CA TYR A 247 -0.52 -6.67 32.37
C TYR A 247 -1.82 -6.55 33.18
N ALA A 248 -2.99 -6.50 32.53
CA ALA A 248 -4.31 -6.69 33.14
C ALA A 248 -4.71 -8.17 33.16
#